data_AF-A0A930X0P1-F1
#
_entry.id   AF-A0A930X0P1-F1
#
_cell.length_a   1.000
_cell.length_b   1.000
_cell.length_c   1.000
_cell.angle_alpha   90.00
_cell.angle_beta   90.00
_cell.angle_gamma   90.00
#
_symmetry.space_group_name_H-M   'P 1'
#
loop_
_entity.id
_entity.type
_entity.pdbx_description
1 polymer ?
#
loop_
_entity_poly.entity_id
_entity_poly.type
_entity_poly.pdbx_seq_one_letter_code
_entity_poly.pdbx_strand_id
1 'polypeptide(L)'
;MVTYKTIVVPTDGSENAKRALEHALAVADRNQAELIVVHVANIVSAISNFDQTPISGGYVSEQIAEDMEETGKEILNDVVQEIPTGVKVKSVFEVGSPGPALLAVAKKY
;
A
#
# COMPACT_ATOMS: atom_id res chain seq x y z
N MET A 1 27.27 12.58 -4.85
CA MET A 1 25.80 12.54 -5.02
C MET A 1 25.28 11.32 -4.29
N VAL A 2 24.13 11.44 -3.62
CA VAL A 2 23.48 10.31 -2.96
C VAL A 2 22.76 9.49 -4.04
N THR A 3 22.97 8.17 -4.05
CA THR A 3 22.27 7.24 -4.94
C THR A 3 21.23 6.50 -4.13
N TYR A 4 19.97 6.56 -4.55
CA TYR A 4 18.88 5.81 -3.93
C TYR A 4 18.85 4.40 -4.50
N LYS A 5 18.97 3.37 -3.66
CA LYS A 5 18.91 1.96 -4.10
C LYS A 5 17.49 1.40 -4.05
N THR A 6 16.69 1.88 -3.11
CA THR A 6 15.33 1.43 -2.84
C THR A 6 14.45 2.64 -2.63
N ILE A 7 13.25 2.63 -3.22
CA ILE A 7 12.26 3.70 -3.08
C ILE A 7 10.96 3.07 -2.63
N VAL A 8 10.50 3.44 -1.43
CA VAL A 8 9.23 2.97 -0.88
C VAL A 8 8.14 3.97 -1.23
N VAL A 9 7.08 3.51 -1.88
CA VAL A 9 5.96 4.33 -2.34
C VAL A 9 4.66 3.80 -1.74
N PRO A 10 4.05 4.53 -0.81
CA PRO A 10 2.70 4.21 -0.35
C PRO A 10 1.68 4.48 -1.45
N THR A 11 0.69 3.61 -1.58
CA THR A 11 -0.48 3.82 -2.42
C THR A 11 -1.77 3.46 -1.70
N ASP A 12 -2.76 4.32 -1.82
CA ASP A 12 -4.15 4.09 -1.39
C ASP A 12 -5.11 4.01 -2.60
N GLY A 13 -4.57 3.97 -3.81
CA GLY A 13 -5.34 3.96 -5.06
C GLY A 13 -5.88 5.34 -5.48
N SER A 14 -5.66 6.39 -4.68
CA SER A 14 -6.10 7.74 -5.02
C SER A 14 -5.30 8.33 -6.19
N GLU A 15 -5.90 9.31 -6.88
CA GLU A 15 -5.23 10.05 -7.96
C GLU A 15 -3.93 10.73 -7.48
N ASN A 16 -3.91 11.18 -6.22
CA ASN A 16 -2.71 11.77 -5.62
C ASN A 16 -1.61 10.71 -5.43
N ALA A 17 -1.96 9.49 -5.03
CA ALA A 17 -1.01 8.39 -4.93
C ALA A 17 -0.45 7.98 -6.31
N LYS A 18 -1.29 7.97 -7.37
CA LYS A 18 -0.83 7.72 -8.74
C LYS A 18 0.18 8.77 -9.21
N ARG A 19 -0.09 10.06 -8.97
CA ARG A 19 0.87 11.14 -9.27
C ARG A 19 2.16 11.02 -8.47
N ALA A 20 2.09 10.58 -7.21
CA ALA A 20 3.28 10.31 -6.41
C ALA A 20 4.12 9.16 -6.98
N LEU A 21 3.46 8.11 -7.50
CA LEU A 21 4.12 7.00 -8.17
C LEU A 21 4.88 7.43 -9.42
N GLU A 22 4.30 8.29 -10.27
CA GLU A 22 4.97 8.82 -11.45
C GLU A 22 6.30 9.51 -11.09
N HIS A 23 6.30 10.31 -10.03
CA HIS A 23 7.51 10.95 -9.52
C HIS A 23 8.52 9.92 -8.99
N ALA A 24 8.05 8.91 -8.26
CA ALA A 24 8.91 7.87 -7.74
C ALA A 24 9.56 7.03 -8.84
N LEU A 25 8.84 6.76 -9.93
CA LEU A 25 9.36 6.07 -11.12
C LEU A 25 10.49 6.86 -11.78
N ALA A 26 10.35 8.19 -11.92
CA ALA A 26 11.41 9.04 -12.46
C ALA A 26 12.68 9.02 -11.58
N VAL A 27 12.51 8.97 -10.25
CA VAL A 27 13.65 8.83 -9.32
C VAL A 27 14.26 7.43 -9.42
N ALA A 28 13.43 6.39 -9.54
CA ALA A 28 13.88 5.00 -9.67
C ALA A 28 14.71 4.80 -10.94
N ASP A 29 14.22 5.29 -12.08
CA ASP A 29 14.91 5.21 -13.38
C ASP A 29 16.29 5.88 -13.34
N ARG A 30 16.35 7.11 -12.82
CA ARG A 30 17.62 7.86 -12.67
C ARG A 30 18.66 7.12 -11.82
N ASN A 31 18.22 6.35 -10.82
CA ASN A 31 19.12 5.70 -9.87
C ASN A 31 19.28 4.19 -10.09
N GLN A 32 18.57 3.61 -11.08
CA GLN A 32 18.37 2.17 -11.21
C GLN A 32 17.91 1.50 -9.90
N ALA A 33 17.02 2.20 -9.18
CA ALA A 33 16.52 1.77 -7.88
C ALA A 33 15.39 0.74 -8.00
N GLU A 34 15.24 -0.10 -6.99
CA GLU A 34 14.05 -0.94 -6.82
C GLU A 34 12.91 -0.13 -6.19
N LEU A 35 11.71 -0.30 -6.74
CA LEU A 35 10.50 0.33 -6.25
C LEU A 35 9.71 -0.64 -5.36
N ILE A 36 9.41 -0.23 -4.14
CA ILE A 36 8.57 -0.99 -3.21
C ILE A 36 7.23 -0.26 -3.10
N VAL A 37 6.20 -0.79 -3.77
CA VAL A 37 4.84 -0.24 -3.70
C VAL A 37 4.13 -0.87 -2.50
N VAL A 38 3.63 -0.02 -1.60
CA VAL A 38 3.05 -0.47 -0.32
C VAL A 38 1.62 0.00 -0.20
N HIS A 39 0.70 -0.91 0.09
CA HIS A 39 -0.65 -0.56 0.52
C HIS A 39 -0.84 -0.99 1.97
N VAL A 40 -1.44 -0.12 2.78
CA VAL A 40 -1.71 -0.40 4.19
C VAL A 40 -3.21 -0.35 4.44
N ALA A 41 -3.79 -1.49 4.79
CA ALA A 41 -5.19 -1.59 5.20
C ALA A 41 -5.34 -1.31 6.70
N ASN A 42 -6.05 -0.23 7.05
CA ASN A 42 -6.35 0.11 8.44
C ASN A 42 -7.64 -0.57 8.92
N ILE A 43 -7.60 -1.90 9.00
CA ILE A 43 -8.75 -2.76 9.33
C ILE A 43 -9.31 -2.45 10.72
N VAL A 44 -8.44 -2.19 11.71
CA VAL A 44 -8.86 -1.90 13.09
C VAL A 44 -9.75 -0.65 13.15
N SER A 45 -9.41 0.40 12.39
CA SER A 45 -10.24 1.60 12.32
C SER A 45 -11.58 1.34 11.62
N ALA A 46 -11.60 0.48 10.60
CA ALA A 46 -12.83 0.14 9.89
C ALA A 46 -13.80 -0.66 10.77
N ILE A 47 -13.30 -1.68 11.47
CA ILE A 47 -14.10 -2.49 12.40
C ILE A 47 -14.64 -1.63 13.55
N SER A 48 -13.80 -0.77 14.14
CA SER A 48 -14.21 0.10 15.25
C SER A 48 -15.32 1.10 14.87
N ASN A 49 -15.37 1.53 13.61
CA ASN A 49 -16.45 2.37 13.09
C ASN A 49 -17.75 1.59 12.85
N PHE A 50 -17.66 0.27 12.62
CA PHE A 50 -18.78 -0.61 12.30
C PHE A 50 -19.47 -1.20 13.53
N ASP A 51 -18.69 -1.53 14.57
CA ASP A 51 -19.16 -2.16 15.82
C ASP A 51 -20.03 -1.24 16.70
N GLN A 52 -20.30 -0.01 16.24
CA GLN A 52 -21.29 0.88 16.85
C GLN A 52 -22.76 0.50 16.50
N THR A 53 -22.97 -0.58 15.74
CA THR A 53 -24.30 -1.11 15.41
C THR A 53 -24.53 -2.48 16.06
N PRO A 54 -25.68 -2.76 16.73
CA PRO A 54 -25.84 -3.91 17.62
C PRO A 54 -26.08 -5.27 16.91
N ILE A 55 -25.59 -5.44 15.68
CA ILE A 55 -25.91 -6.60 14.85
C ILE A 55 -24.66 -7.47 14.68
N SER A 56 -24.55 -8.51 15.51
CA SER A 56 -23.67 -9.68 15.30
C SER A 56 -22.18 -9.36 15.01
N GLY A 57 -21.49 -8.69 15.94
CA GLY A 57 -20.14 -8.14 15.76
C GLY A 57 -18.99 -9.10 15.44
N GLY A 58 -19.15 -10.42 15.56
CA GLY A 58 -18.10 -11.40 15.23
C GLY A 58 -17.92 -11.61 13.73
N TYR A 59 -18.93 -12.18 13.06
CA TYR A 59 -18.90 -12.52 11.63
C TYR A 59 -18.75 -11.30 10.72
N VAL A 60 -19.33 -10.17 11.10
CA VAL A 60 -19.24 -8.92 10.33
C VAL A 60 -17.81 -8.36 10.34
N SER A 61 -17.09 -8.50 11.47
CA SER A 61 -15.71 -8.01 11.58
C SER A 61 -14.71 -8.80 10.72
N GLU A 62 -14.92 -10.12 10.60
CA GLU A 62 -14.07 -11.00 9.79
C GLU A 62 -14.31 -10.76 8.30
N GLN A 63 -15.57 -10.64 7.88
CA GLN A 63 -15.91 -10.32 6.50
C GLN A 63 -15.40 -8.94 6.06
N ILE A 64 -15.50 -7.92 6.92
CA ILE A 64 -14.93 -6.59 6.64
C ILE A 64 -13.42 -6.67 6.46
N ALA A 65 -12.73 -7.47 7.27
CA ALA A 65 -11.29 -7.63 7.15
C ALA A 65 -10.90 -8.29 5.82
N GLU A 66 -11.62 -9.35 5.42
CA GLU A 66 -11.42 -10.03 4.14
C GLU A 66 -11.69 -9.11 2.95
N ASP A 67 -12.82 -8.40 2.94
CA ASP A 67 -13.19 -7.46 1.87
C ASP A 67 -12.14 -6.34 1.72
N MET A 68 -11.63 -5.81 2.84
CA MET A 68 -10.58 -4.79 2.82
C MET A 68 -9.24 -5.32 2.33
N GLU A 69 -8.90 -6.57 2.67
CA GLU A 69 -7.68 -7.21 2.17
C GLU A 69 -7.77 -7.47 0.66
N GLU A 70 -8.91 -7.95 0.17
CA GLU A 70 -9.17 -8.14 -1.26
C GLU A 70 -9.07 -6.81 -2.01
N THR A 71 -9.81 -5.79 -1.57
CA THR A 71 -9.80 -4.44 -2.16
C THR A 71 -8.38 -3.85 -2.19
N GLY A 72 -7.63 -3.98 -1.09
CA GLY A 72 -6.27 -3.45 -1.01
C GLY A 72 -5.27 -4.18 -1.93
N LYS A 73 -5.47 -5.50 -2.14
CA LYS A 73 -4.69 -6.27 -3.11
C LYS A 73 -5.04 -5.91 -4.56
N GLU A 74 -6.31 -5.65 -4.86
CA GLU A 74 -6.74 -5.17 -6.16
C GLU A 74 -6.11 -3.81 -6.48
N ILE A 75 -6.17 -2.86 -5.54
CA ILE A 75 -5.49 -1.56 -5.67
C ILE A 75 -4.00 -1.73 -5.95
N LEU A 76 -3.32 -2.61 -5.20
CA LEU A 76 -1.90 -2.89 -5.46
C LEU A 76 -1.66 -3.46 -6.85
N ASN A 77 -2.50 -4.39 -7.30
CA ASN A 77 -2.35 -5.01 -8.61
C ASN A 77 -2.56 -3.98 -9.72
N ASP A 78 -3.59 -3.16 -9.65
CA ASP A 78 -3.87 -2.10 -10.62
C ASP A 78 -2.70 -1.12 -10.71
N VAL A 79 -2.18 -0.69 -9.55
CA VAL A 79 -1.05 0.23 -9.48
C VAL A 79 0.22 -0.41 -10.06
N VAL A 80 0.46 -1.70 -9.81
CA VAL A 80 1.63 -2.40 -10.37
C VAL A 80 1.51 -2.58 -11.88
N GLN A 81 0.31 -2.79 -12.41
CA GLN A 81 0.07 -2.91 -13.85
C GLN A 81 0.31 -1.59 -14.60
N GLU A 82 0.16 -0.44 -13.94
CA GLU A 82 0.48 0.88 -14.49
C GLU A 82 2.00 1.13 -14.59
N ILE A 83 2.84 0.32 -13.94
CA ILE A 83 4.29 0.53 -13.92
C ILE A 83 4.93 0.04 -15.23
N PRO A 84 5.79 0.87 -15.88
CA PRO A 84 6.47 0.49 -17.12
C PRO A 84 7.31 -0.78 -17.01
N THR A 85 7.34 -1.55 -18.10
CA THR A 85 8.22 -2.72 -18.22
C THR A 85 9.68 -2.29 -18.16
N GLY A 86 10.46 -2.89 -17.25
CA GLY A 86 11.89 -2.58 -17.06
C GLY A 86 12.24 -2.01 -15.68
N VAL A 87 11.24 -1.53 -14.92
CA VAL A 87 11.43 -1.13 -13.52
C VAL A 87 11.33 -2.35 -12.61
N LYS A 88 12.29 -2.52 -11.70
CA LYS A 88 12.19 -3.54 -10.64
C LYS A 88 11.16 -3.07 -9.61
N VAL A 89 10.03 -3.76 -9.54
CA VAL A 89 8.97 -3.45 -8.58
C VAL A 89 8.69 -4.65 -7.68
N LYS A 90 8.45 -4.36 -6.41
CA LYS A 90 7.88 -5.29 -5.44
C LYS A 90 6.64 -4.67 -4.80
N SER A 91 5.55 -5.42 -4.76
CA SER A 91 4.35 -5.03 -4.01
C SER A 91 4.39 -5.60 -2.59
N VAL A 92 3.89 -4.82 -1.64
CA VAL A 92 3.77 -5.20 -0.24
C VAL A 92 2.41 -4.75 0.28
N PHE A 93 1.64 -5.69 0.80
CA PHE A 93 0.41 -5.41 1.52
C PHE A 93 0.68 -5.54 3.02
N GLU A 94 0.29 -4.55 3.80
CA GLU A 94 0.41 -4.56 5.26
C GLU A 94 -0.95 -4.22 5.89
N VAL A 95 -1.17 -4.73 7.10
CA VAL A 95 -2.35 -4.40 7.90
C VAL A 95 -1.91 -3.58 9.11
N GLY A 96 -2.57 -2.45 9.34
CA GLY A 96 -2.34 -1.62 10.52
C GLY A 96 -2.51 -0.14 10.25
N SER A 97 -1.93 0.69 11.14
CA SER A 97 -1.91 2.14 10.94
C SER A 97 -0.90 2.50 9.84
N PRO A 98 -1.27 3.33 8.84
CA PRO A 98 -0.41 3.66 7.70
C PRO A 98 0.98 4.15 8.10
N GLY A 99 1.08 5.09 9.04
CA GLY A 99 2.37 5.66 9.45
C GLY A 99 3.35 4.61 10.02
N PRO A 100 3.00 3.89 11.10
CA PRO A 100 3.83 2.83 11.66
C PRO A 100 4.15 1.69 10.67
N ALA A 101 3.18 1.25 9.88
CA ALA A 101 3.37 0.18 8.91
C ALA A 101 4.37 0.60 7.82
N LEU A 102 4.22 1.80 7.25
CA LEU A 102 5.16 2.33 6.26
C LEU A 102 6.57 2.49 6.83
N LEU A 103 6.69 2.94 8.07
CA LEU A 103 7.99 3.03 8.74
C LEU A 103 8.64 1.65 8.94
N ALA A 104 7.85 0.62 9.24
CA ALA A 104 8.35 -0.74 9.38
C ALA A 104 8.84 -1.29 8.02
N VAL A 105 8.08 -1.06 6.95
CA VAL A 105 8.48 -1.44 5.59
C VAL A 105 9.75 -0.71 5.18
N ALA A 106 9.84 0.60 5.41
CA ALA A 106 11.02 1.39 5.08
C ALA A 106 12.30 1.01 5.86
N LYS A 107 12.18 0.30 6.99
CA LYS A 107 13.32 -0.25 7.74
C LYS A 107 13.70 -1.66 7.27
N LYS A 108 12.77 -2.38 6.65
CA LYS A 108 12.93 -3.77 6.21
C LYS A 108 13.63 -3.86 4.85
N TYR A 109 13.46 -2.84 4.01
CA TYR A 109 14.03 -2.73 2.67
C TYR A 109 15.05 -1.60 2.61
#